data_AF-A0A432UD29-F1
#
_entry.id   AF-A0A432UD29-F1
#
_cell.length_a   1.000
_cell.length_b   1.000
_cell.length_c   1.000
_cell.angle_alpha   90.00
_cell.angle_beta   90.00
_cell.angle_gamma   90.00
#
_symmetry.space_group_name_H-M   'P 1'
#
loop_
_entity.id
_entity.type
_entity.pdbx_description
1 polymer ?
#
loop_
_entity_poly.entity_id
_entity_poly.type
_entity_poly.pdbx_seq_one_letter_code
_entity_poly.pdbx_strand_id
1 'polypeptide(L)'
;MPYSTKVIRLLDRLEPTTREVLLAVLEEMERQREESVTKKEFNELKEIVRELIQAHREGEKRITKLEETVQELIQAQRETREELKELAQAHRSAEKRITKLEETVQELIQAQKKTEEELKKLTAEHRKTREQLGGLQHTIGYLLEDRAYKGLPNLLERDFGLRLLSPLKRRYLELSPGRYIEINILGEAIRDGEEVFVVGECKSQLRKRDVDAFLKGLSRIQKALGKEVVPILVTYQTPPQVEEYVREKGIKLYFSYELPL
;
A
#
# COMPACT_ATOMS: atom_id res chain seq x y z
N MET A 1 53.85 86.03 -40.98
CA MET A 1 54.80 86.99 -40.36
C MET A 1 54.96 88.14 -41.33
N PRO A 2 54.86 89.40 -40.91
CA PRO A 2 55.17 90.50 -41.81
C PRO A 2 56.64 90.40 -42.24
N TYR A 3 56.94 90.79 -43.48
CA TYR A 3 58.30 90.85 -44.02
C TYR A 3 59.26 91.59 -43.07
N SER A 4 60.55 91.21 -43.11
CA SER A 4 61.57 91.88 -42.30
C SER A 4 61.51 93.40 -42.52
N THR A 5 61.56 94.18 -41.44
CA THR A 5 61.58 95.65 -41.47
C THR A 5 62.70 96.23 -42.36
N LYS A 6 63.75 95.42 -42.63
CA LYS A 6 64.82 95.74 -43.57
C LYS A 6 64.36 95.74 -45.04
N VAL A 7 63.47 94.81 -45.41
CA VAL A 7 62.92 94.70 -46.77
C VAL A 7 61.97 95.86 -47.05
N ILE A 8 61.10 96.19 -46.10
CA ILE A 8 60.15 97.31 -46.20
C ILE A 8 60.89 98.64 -46.46
N ARG A 9 61.97 98.91 -45.69
CA ARG A 9 62.79 100.13 -45.88
C ARG A 9 63.51 100.20 -47.23
N LEU A 10 63.81 99.06 -47.86
CA LEU A 10 64.46 99.03 -49.17
C LEU A 10 63.45 99.27 -50.29
N LEU A 11 62.22 98.75 -50.17
CA LEU A 11 61.12 99.01 -51.10
C LEU A 11 60.77 100.50 -51.17
N ASP A 12 60.79 101.20 -50.04
CA ASP A 12 60.52 102.65 -49.94
C ASP A 12 61.54 103.55 -50.65
N ARG A 13 62.71 103.02 -51.02
CA ARG A 13 63.79 103.75 -51.73
C ARG A 13 63.78 103.54 -53.23
N LEU A 14 62.88 102.70 -53.75
CA LEU A 14 62.78 102.38 -55.18
C LEU A 14 61.82 103.33 -55.90
N GLU A 15 62.03 103.48 -57.21
CA GLU A 15 61.11 104.21 -58.09
C GLU A 15 59.71 103.56 -58.09
N PRO A 16 58.62 104.36 -58.26
CA PRO A 16 57.24 103.90 -58.03
C PRO A 16 56.85 102.63 -58.80
N THR A 17 57.16 102.57 -60.09
CA THR A 17 56.86 101.41 -60.95
C THR A 17 57.62 100.15 -60.55
N THR A 18 58.88 100.29 -60.12
CA THR A 18 59.69 99.14 -59.68
C THR A 18 59.21 98.63 -58.31
N ARG A 19 58.77 99.54 -57.44
CA ARG A 19 58.18 99.20 -56.15
C ARG A 19 56.87 98.42 -56.30
N GLU A 20 55.97 98.85 -57.18
CA GLU A 20 54.70 98.14 -57.45
C GLU A 20 54.93 96.72 -57.97
N VAL A 21 55.85 96.53 -58.92
CA VAL A 21 56.19 95.19 -59.42
C VAL A 21 56.75 94.29 -58.32
N LEU A 22 57.64 94.80 -57.46
CA LEU A 22 58.18 94.01 -56.34
C LEU A 22 57.15 93.74 -55.25
N LEU A 23 56.22 94.67 -54.99
CA LEU A 23 55.08 94.42 -54.10
C LEU A 23 54.18 93.32 -54.65
N ALA A 24 53.85 93.35 -55.95
CA ALA A 24 53.08 92.28 -56.59
C ALA A 24 53.80 90.92 -56.55
N VAL A 25 55.13 90.90 -56.71
CA VAL A 25 55.94 89.68 -56.57
C VAL A 25 55.95 89.19 -55.11
N LEU A 26 56.05 90.10 -54.14
CA LEU A 26 55.97 89.75 -52.72
C LEU A 26 54.57 89.22 -52.37
N GLU A 27 53.50 89.87 -52.80
CA GLU A 27 52.13 89.40 -52.63
C GLU A 27 51.93 88.00 -53.24
N GLU A 28 52.44 87.76 -54.46
CA GLU A 28 52.38 86.44 -55.10
C GLU A 28 53.22 85.40 -54.34
N MET A 29 54.40 85.77 -53.80
CA MET A 29 55.20 84.90 -52.94
C MET A 29 54.53 84.60 -51.59
N GLU A 30 53.81 85.55 -51.02
CA GLU A 30 53.00 85.37 -49.81
C GLU A 30 51.82 84.42 -50.08
N ARG A 31 51.11 84.63 -51.20
CA ARG A 31 50.02 83.73 -51.63
C ARG A 31 50.52 82.31 -51.85
N GLN A 32 51.62 82.12 -52.58
CA GLN A 32 52.23 80.81 -52.79
C GLN A 32 52.70 80.15 -51.49
N ARG A 33 53.15 80.94 -50.51
CA ARG A 33 53.60 80.43 -49.22
C ARG A 33 52.44 80.03 -48.32
N GLU A 34 51.34 80.78 -48.33
CA GLU A 34 50.09 80.42 -47.64
C GLU A 34 49.41 79.19 -48.26
N GLU A 35 49.50 79.04 -49.59
CA GLU A 35 49.02 77.85 -50.30
C GLU A 35 49.99 76.65 -50.17
N SER A 36 51.24 76.87 -49.73
CA SER A 36 52.25 75.80 -49.59
C SER A 36 52.20 75.12 -48.22
N VAL A 37 52.15 73.80 -48.22
CA VAL A 37 52.31 73.00 -47.00
C VAL A 37 53.76 73.06 -46.53
N THR A 38 53.98 73.46 -45.29
CA THR A 38 55.31 73.49 -44.69
C THR A 38 55.79 72.07 -44.36
N LYS A 39 57.12 71.86 -44.31
CA LYS A 39 57.69 70.58 -43.84
C LYS A 39 57.22 70.21 -42.43
N LYS A 40 56.87 71.20 -41.60
CA LYS A 40 56.38 70.99 -40.24
C LYS A 40 54.96 70.39 -40.26
N GLU A 41 54.03 71.01 -41.00
CA GLU A 41 52.66 70.49 -41.17
C GLU A 41 52.64 69.10 -41.82
N PHE A 42 53.52 68.86 -42.81
CA PHE A 42 53.65 67.54 -43.41
C PHE A 42 54.16 66.48 -42.42
N ASN A 43 55.10 66.82 -41.55
CA ASN A 43 55.60 65.91 -40.52
C ASN A 43 54.55 65.66 -39.42
N GLU A 44 53.80 66.69 -39.00
CA GLU A 44 52.68 66.54 -38.07
C GLU A 44 51.59 65.62 -38.66
N LEU A 45 51.22 65.81 -39.92
CA LEU A 45 50.31 64.93 -40.64
C LEU A 45 50.84 63.49 -40.69
N LYS A 46 52.14 63.30 -40.95
CA LYS A 46 52.76 61.97 -40.99
C LYS A 46 52.69 61.26 -39.64
N GLU A 47 52.86 61.98 -38.54
CA GLU A 47 52.68 61.40 -37.19
C GLU A 47 51.22 61.05 -36.92
N ILE A 48 50.27 61.94 -37.24
CA ILE A 48 48.82 61.63 -37.11
C ILE A 48 48.44 60.38 -37.93
N VAL A 49 48.95 60.26 -39.16
CA VAL A 49 48.72 59.09 -40.01
C VAL A 49 49.33 57.82 -39.39
N ARG A 50 50.51 57.91 -38.76
CA ARG A 50 51.12 56.77 -38.05
C ARG A 50 50.28 56.34 -36.85
N GLU A 51 49.81 57.29 -36.04
CA GLU A 51 48.93 57.02 -34.91
C GLU A 51 47.60 56.40 -35.37
N LEU A 52 47.02 56.90 -36.47
CA LEU A 52 45.80 56.35 -37.06
C LEU A 52 46.01 54.91 -37.56
N ILE A 53 47.14 54.62 -38.21
CA ILE A 53 47.47 53.24 -38.65
C ILE A 53 47.62 52.32 -37.44
N GLN A 54 48.25 52.80 -36.35
CA GLN A 54 48.38 52.01 -35.13
C GLN A 54 47.01 51.74 -34.48
N ALA A 55 46.17 52.77 -34.32
CA ALA A 55 44.82 52.63 -33.81
C ALA A 55 43.96 51.69 -34.66
N HIS A 56 44.12 51.73 -35.99
CA HIS A 56 43.44 50.83 -36.92
C HIS A 56 43.88 49.37 -36.71
N ARG A 57 45.18 49.10 -36.60
CA ARG A 57 45.72 47.75 -36.31
C ARG A 57 45.26 47.22 -34.95
N GLU A 58 45.17 48.07 -33.94
CA GLU A 58 44.62 47.70 -32.64
C GLU A 58 43.11 47.39 -32.73
N GLY A 59 42.38 48.15 -33.54
CA GLY A 59 40.98 47.90 -33.89
C GLY A 59 40.78 46.54 -34.56
N GLU A 60 41.56 46.22 -35.60
CA GLU A 60 41.52 44.92 -36.28
C GLU A 60 41.75 43.77 -35.30
N LYS A 61 42.76 43.87 -34.41
CA LYS A 61 43.01 42.85 -33.38
C LYS A 61 41.82 42.65 -32.42
N ARG A 62 41.12 43.73 -32.06
CA ARG A 62 39.91 43.64 -31.22
C ARG A 62 38.75 43.00 -31.98
N ILE A 63 38.60 43.29 -33.27
CA ILE A 63 37.59 42.68 -34.13
C ILE A 63 37.84 41.17 -34.24
N THR A 64 39.07 40.73 -34.50
CA THR A 64 39.40 39.30 -34.57
C THR A 64 39.10 38.57 -33.26
N LYS A 65 39.45 39.15 -32.11
CA LYS A 65 39.10 38.58 -30.79
C LYS A 65 37.59 38.51 -30.57
N LEU A 66 36.85 39.50 -31.05
CA LEU A 66 35.39 39.52 -30.96
C LEU A 66 34.77 38.44 -31.85
N GLU A 67 35.30 38.24 -33.05
CA GLU A 67 34.88 37.16 -33.96
C GLU A 67 35.10 35.78 -33.32
N GLU A 68 36.26 35.54 -32.70
CA GLU A 68 36.55 34.31 -31.95
C GLU A 68 35.54 34.11 -30.80
N THR A 69 35.33 35.14 -29.98
CA THR A 69 34.37 35.09 -28.85
C THR A 69 32.94 34.80 -29.34
N VAL A 70 32.54 35.40 -30.47
CA VAL A 70 31.21 35.16 -31.06
C VAL A 70 31.08 33.72 -31.56
N GLN A 71 32.13 33.15 -32.16
CA GLN A 71 32.12 31.74 -32.58
C GLN A 71 31.99 30.79 -31.39
N GLU A 72 32.72 31.03 -30.30
CA GLU A 72 32.60 30.25 -29.06
C GLU A 72 31.17 30.33 -28.49
N LEU A 73 30.57 31.52 -28.46
CA LEU A 73 29.18 31.70 -27.98
C LEU A 73 28.17 30.98 -28.87
N ILE A 74 28.35 30.98 -30.20
CA ILE A 74 27.48 30.23 -31.12
C ILE A 74 27.57 28.73 -30.84
N GLN A 75 28.78 28.22 -30.57
CA GLN A 75 28.99 26.81 -30.27
C GLN A 75 28.35 26.42 -28.93
N ALA A 76 28.61 27.18 -27.87
CA ALA A 76 27.98 26.96 -26.55
C ALA A 76 26.44 27.04 -26.62
N GLN A 77 25.90 27.96 -27.43
CA GLN A 77 24.45 28.06 -27.64
C GLN A 77 23.88 26.86 -28.41
N ARG A 78 24.64 26.25 -29.32
CA ARG A 78 24.24 25.01 -30.02
C ARG A 78 24.19 23.83 -29.06
N GLU A 79 25.24 23.64 -28.25
CA GLU A 79 25.32 22.57 -27.24
C GLU A 79 24.17 22.68 -26.23
N THR A 80 23.92 23.89 -25.71
CA THR A 80 22.79 24.14 -24.80
C THR A 80 21.44 23.80 -25.44
N ARG A 81 21.26 24.09 -26.74
CA ARG A 81 20.02 23.75 -27.46
C ARG A 81 19.86 22.25 -27.66
N GLU A 82 20.95 21.51 -27.82
CA GLU A 82 20.91 20.05 -27.93
C GLU A 82 20.55 19.41 -26.59
N GLU A 83 21.20 19.82 -25.50
CA GLU A 83 20.86 19.37 -24.14
C GLU A 83 19.39 19.64 -23.78
N LEU A 84 18.88 20.83 -24.13
CA LEU A 84 17.47 21.18 -23.92
C LEU A 84 16.51 20.27 -24.71
N LYS A 85 16.88 19.85 -25.92
CA LYS A 85 16.07 18.91 -26.71
C LYS A 85 16.05 17.53 -26.07
N GLU A 86 17.20 17.05 -25.62
CA GLU A 86 17.30 15.75 -24.93
C GLU A 86 16.50 15.76 -23.62
N LEU A 87 16.60 16.85 -22.84
CA LEU A 87 15.83 17.01 -21.61
C LEU A 87 14.33 17.04 -21.88
N ALA A 88 13.88 17.76 -22.92
CA ALA A 88 12.48 17.79 -23.30
C ALA A 88 11.96 16.40 -23.73
N GLN A 89 12.79 15.61 -24.41
CA GLN A 89 12.45 14.24 -24.79
C GLN A 89 12.38 13.32 -23.57
N ALA A 90 13.35 13.42 -22.65
CA ALA A 90 13.33 12.68 -21.38
C ALA A 90 12.09 13.01 -20.55
N HIS A 91 11.71 14.28 -20.47
CA HIS A 91 10.50 14.74 -19.78
C HIS A 91 9.23 14.14 -20.39
N ARG A 92 9.07 14.19 -21.72
CA ARG A 92 7.94 13.55 -22.42
C ARG A 92 7.89 12.04 -22.19
N SER A 93 9.04 11.38 -22.12
CA SER A 93 9.10 9.95 -21.82
C SER A 93 8.70 9.67 -20.37
N ALA A 94 9.06 10.53 -19.43
CA ALA A 94 8.66 10.41 -18.02
C ALA A 94 7.15 10.61 -17.86
N GLU A 95 6.56 11.62 -18.50
CA GLU A 95 5.11 11.86 -18.49
C GLU A 95 4.34 10.63 -18.99
N LYS A 96 4.76 10.03 -20.11
CA LYS A 96 4.13 8.79 -20.62
C LYS A 96 4.19 7.64 -19.63
N ARG A 97 5.29 7.49 -18.88
CA ARG A 97 5.44 6.46 -17.85
C ARG A 97 4.51 6.72 -16.66
N ILE A 98 4.35 8.00 -16.28
CA ILE A 98 3.43 8.41 -15.22
C ILE A 98 1.99 8.08 -15.61
N THR A 99 1.55 8.45 -16.82
CA THR A 99 0.18 8.11 -17.28
C THR A 99 -0.07 6.60 -17.28
N LYS A 100 0.91 5.80 -17.75
CA LYS A 100 0.80 4.34 -17.71
C LYS A 100 0.74 3.78 -16.28
N LEU A 101 1.47 4.39 -15.34
CA LEU A 101 1.40 4.03 -13.93
C LEU A 101 0.04 4.36 -13.33
N GLU A 102 -0.54 5.52 -13.66
CA GLU A 102 -1.88 5.90 -13.22
C GLU A 102 -2.94 4.90 -13.69
N GLU A 103 -2.90 4.49 -14.96
CA GLU A 103 -3.77 3.43 -15.51
C GLU A 103 -3.61 2.11 -14.75
N THR A 104 -2.36 1.67 -14.55
CA THR A 104 -2.06 0.41 -13.82
C THR A 104 -2.59 0.46 -12.38
N VAL A 105 -2.44 1.60 -11.71
CA VAL A 105 -2.94 1.80 -10.33
C VAL A 105 -4.48 1.75 -10.31
N GLN A 106 -5.16 2.34 -11.29
CA GLN A 106 -6.61 2.26 -11.38
C GLN A 106 -7.11 0.83 -11.58
N GLU A 107 -6.46 0.05 -12.45
CA GLU A 107 -6.78 -1.36 -12.66
C GLU A 107 -6.59 -2.18 -11.38
N LEU A 108 -5.49 -1.95 -10.64
CA LEU A 108 -5.22 -2.62 -9.37
C LEU A 108 -6.28 -2.29 -8.31
N ILE A 109 -6.72 -1.04 -8.22
CA ILE A 109 -7.79 -0.63 -7.30
C ILE A 109 -9.09 -1.38 -7.61
N GLN A 110 -9.44 -1.53 -8.90
CA GLN A 110 -10.64 -2.27 -9.31
C GLN A 110 -10.52 -3.77 -8.99
N ALA A 111 -9.37 -4.39 -9.28
CA ALA A 111 -9.12 -5.79 -8.97
C ALA A 111 -9.18 -6.06 -7.45
N GLN A 112 -8.63 -5.15 -6.64
CA GLN A 112 -8.69 -5.23 -5.18
C GLN A 112 -10.15 -5.16 -4.68
N LYS A 113 -10.96 -4.20 -5.18
CA LYS A 113 -12.37 -4.09 -4.80
C LYS A 113 -13.15 -5.37 -5.10
N LYS A 114 -12.96 -5.95 -6.30
CA LYS A 114 -13.59 -7.22 -6.67
C LYS A 114 -13.18 -8.36 -5.72
N THR A 115 -11.90 -8.44 -5.39
CA THR A 115 -11.37 -9.44 -4.44
C THR A 115 -11.98 -9.29 -3.05
N GLU A 116 -12.11 -8.06 -2.54
CA GLU A 116 -12.74 -7.79 -1.25
C GLU A 116 -14.22 -8.19 -1.23
N GLU A 117 -14.96 -7.97 -2.32
CA GLU A 117 -16.35 -8.41 -2.45
C GLU A 117 -16.48 -9.94 -2.46
N GLU A 118 -15.62 -10.64 -3.21
CA GLU A 118 -15.60 -12.10 -3.24
C GLU A 118 -15.24 -12.69 -1.88
N LEU A 119 -14.29 -12.11 -1.15
CA LEU A 119 -13.94 -12.52 0.21
C LEU A 119 -15.09 -12.32 1.21
N LYS A 120 -15.85 -11.23 1.10
CA LYS A 120 -17.05 -11.01 1.93
C LYS A 120 -18.11 -12.08 1.67
N LYS A 121 -18.34 -12.43 0.41
CA LYS A 121 -19.28 -13.51 0.02
C LYS A 121 -18.82 -14.85 0.59
N LEU A 122 -17.55 -15.21 0.39
CA LEU A 122 -16.98 -16.46 0.91
C LEU A 122 -17.10 -16.55 2.44
N THR A 123 -16.84 -15.45 3.16
CA THR A 123 -16.94 -15.41 4.62
C THR A 123 -18.39 -15.62 5.09
N ALA A 124 -19.36 -15.03 4.39
CA ALA A 124 -20.78 -15.21 4.68
C ALA A 124 -21.24 -16.66 4.42
N GLU A 125 -20.83 -17.24 3.29
CA GLU A 125 -21.13 -18.65 2.97
C GLU A 125 -20.51 -19.59 4.00
N HIS A 126 -19.25 -19.37 4.38
CA HIS A 126 -18.58 -20.18 5.38
C HIS A 126 -19.25 -20.11 6.77
N ARG A 127 -19.80 -18.94 7.14
CA ARG A 127 -20.62 -18.80 8.35
C ARG A 127 -21.89 -19.65 8.26
N LYS A 128 -22.60 -19.59 7.13
CA LYS A 128 -23.81 -20.40 6.89
C LYS A 128 -23.50 -21.91 6.94
N THR A 129 -22.39 -22.34 6.37
CA THR A 129 -21.93 -23.74 6.46
C THR A 129 -21.68 -24.16 7.91
N ARG A 130 -21.04 -23.31 8.73
CA ARG A 130 -20.83 -23.59 10.17
C ARG A 130 -22.15 -23.72 10.92
N GLU A 131 -23.11 -22.85 10.64
CA GLU A 131 -24.45 -22.91 11.26
C GLU A 131 -25.18 -24.21 10.88
N GLN A 132 -25.15 -24.59 9.61
CA GLN A 132 -25.71 -25.86 9.13
C GLN A 132 -25.03 -27.08 9.77
N LEU A 133 -23.70 -27.08 9.87
CA LEU A 133 -22.95 -28.14 10.54
C LEU A 133 -23.31 -28.24 12.03
N GLY A 134 -23.52 -27.10 12.71
CA GLY A 134 -24.02 -27.08 14.09
C GLY A 134 -25.43 -27.68 14.21
N GLY A 135 -26.32 -27.36 13.26
CA GLY A 135 -27.65 -27.97 13.17
C GLY A 135 -27.61 -29.49 12.99
N LEU A 136 -26.73 -30.00 12.13
CA LEU A 136 -26.56 -31.44 11.90
C LEU A 136 -26.07 -32.18 13.15
N GLN A 137 -25.20 -31.56 13.97
CA GLN A 137 -24.76 -32.16 15.24
C GLN A 137 -25.93 -32.39 16.19
N HIS A 138 -26.90 -31.48 16.24
CA HIS A 138 -28.12 -31.66 17.03
C HIS A 138 -28.99 -32.79 16.49
N THR A 139 -29.21 -32.86 15.17
CA THR A 139 -29.99 -33.94 14.54
C THR A 139 -29.41 -35.33 14.83
N ILE A 140 -28.08 -35.48 14.76
CA ILE A 140 -27.41 -36.76 15.09
C ILE A 140 -27.62 -37.12 16.57
N GLY A 141 -27.63 -36.13 17.46
CA GLY A 141 -27.92 -36.30 18.88
C GLY A 141 -29.35 -36.78 19.13
N TYR A 142 -30.35 -36.13 18.52
CA TYR A 142 -31.75 -36.53 18.64
C TYR A 142 -31.99 -37.94 18.08
N LEU A 143 -31.37 -38.29 16.95
CA LEU A 143 -31.46 -39.65 16.41
C LEU A 143 -30.91 -40.69 17.40
N LEU A 144 -29.80 -40.38 18.08
CA LEU A 144 -29.24 -41.28 19.09
C LEU A 144 -30.18 -41.44 20.30
N GLU A 145 -30.80 -40.35 20.74
CA GLU A 145 -31.84 -40.37 21.79
C GLU A 145 -33.03 -41.26 21.39
N ASP A 146 -33.56 -41.09 20.18
CA ASP A 146 -34.71 -41.89 19.70
C ASP A 146 -34.39 -43.39 19.63
N ARG A 147 -33.18 -43.72 19.16
CA ARG A 147 -32.69 -45.11 19.16
C ARG A 147 -32.52 -45.65 20.57
N ALA A 148 -32.05 -44.81 21.50
CA ALA A 148 -31.91 -45.18 22.90
C ALA A 148 -33.27 -45.47 23.54
N TYR A 149 -34.29 -44.65 23.31
CA TYR A 149 -35.63 -44.88 23.86
C TYR A 149 -36.22 -46.23 23.42
N LYS A 150 -35.95 -46.65 22.18
CA LYS A 150 -36.44 -47.93 21.64
C LYS A 150 -35.61 -49.14 22.09
N GLY A 151 -34.28 -49.01 22.15
CA GLY A 151 -33.38 -50.14 22.41
C GLY A 151 -33.10 -50.40 23.90
N LEU A 152 -33.03 -49.35 24.71
CA LEU A 152 -32.68 -49.48 26.12
C LEU A 152 -33.66 -50.32 26.96
N PRO A 153 -34.99 -50.35 26.75
CA PRO A 153 -35.88 -51.15 27.58
C PRO A 153 -35.44 -52.61 27.70
N ASN A 154 -35.13 -53.27 26.58
CA ASN A 154 -34.69 -54.66 26.56
C ASN A 154 -33.29 -54.85 27.15
N LEU A 155 -32.38 -53.90 26.88
CA LEU A 155 -31.01 -53.95 27.39
C LEU A 155 -30.94 -53.75 28.91
N LEU A 156 -31.77 -52.85 29.45
CA LEU A 156 -31.86 -52.58 30.88
C LEU A 156 -32.47 -53.76 31.63
N GLU A 157 -33.47 -54.43 31.06
CA GLU A 157 -34.01 -55.67 31.64
C GLU A 157 -32.95 -56.78 31.64
N ARG A 158 -32.23 -56.97 30.53
CA ARG A 158 -31.17 -57.97 30.40
C ARG A 158 -29.99 -57.73 31.35
N ASP A 159 -29.49 -56.50 31.40
CA ASP A 159 -28.23 -56.18 32.09
C ASP A 159 -28.42 -55.85 33.57
N PHE A 160 -29.61 -55.38 33.97
CA PHE A 160 -29.89 -54.91 35.32
C PHE A 160 -31.17 -55.48 35.96
N GLY A 161 -31.94 -56.29 35.24
CA GLY A 161 -33.24 -56.77 35.72
C GLY A 161 -34.29 -55.66 35.84
N LEU A 162 -34.09 -54.53 35.16
CA LEU A 162 -34.94 -53.34 35.27
C LEU A 162 -36.13 -53.45 34.33
N ARG A 163 -37.35 -53.47 34.87
CA ARG A 163 -38.57 -53.31 34.08
C ARG A 163 -39.04 -51.87 34.13
N LEU A 164 -39.14 -51.22 32.98
CA LEU A 164 -39.61 -49.83 32.90
C LEU A 164 -41.11 -49.75 33.22
N LEU A 165 -41.46 -48.85 34.15
CA LEU A 165 -42.84 -48.49 34.47
C LEU A 165 -43.39 -47.43 33.50
N SER A 166 -42.49 -46.65 32.90
CA SER A 166 -42.83 -45.63 31.89
C SER A 166 -41.80 -45.60 30.76
N PRO A 167 -42.20 -45.16 29.55
CA PRO A 167 -41.26 -44.99 28.45
C PRO A 167 -40.16 -44.00 28.80
N LEU A 168 -38.94 -44.32 28.38
CA LEU A 168 -37.80 -43.40 28.45
C LEU A 168 -38.06 -42.19 27.54
N LYS A 169 -37.83 -40.99 28.06
CA LYS A 169 -38.00 -39.75 27.31
C LYS A 169 -37.15 -38.63 27.90
N ARG A 170 -36.86 -37.64 27.05
CA ARG A 170 -36.27 -36.37 27.47
C ARG A 170 -37.22 -35.60 28.37
N ARG A 171 -36.75 -35.17 29.54
CA ARG A 171 -37.55 -34.39 30.50
C ARG A 171 -36.70 -33.34 31.22
N TYR A 172 -37.38 -32.26 31.61
CA TYR A 172 -36.85 -31.30 32.57
C TYR A 172 -37.19 -31.78 33.98
N LEU A 173 -36.19 -31.83 34.85
CA LEU A 173 -36.34 -32.09 36.28
C LEU A 173 -36.04 -30.81 37.05
N GLU A 174 -36.94 -30.41 37.94
CA GLU A 174 -36.70 -29.28 38.85
C GLU A 174 -35.79 -29.73 40.00
N LEU A 175 -34.64 -29.05 40.15
CA LEU A 175 -33.67 -29.33 41.22
C LEU A 175 -33.92 -28.47 42.47
N SER A 176 -34.48 -27.28 42.27
CA SER A 176 -34.86 -26.30 43.29
C SER A 176 -35.84 -25.31 42.67
N PRO A 177 -36.62 -24.54 43.45
CA PRO A 177 -37.62 -23.61 42.90
C PRO A 177 -37.06 -22.74 41.75
N GLY A 178 -37.62 -22.89 40.56
CA GLY A 178 -37.25 -22.13 39.36
C GLY A 178 -35.97 -22.60 38.65
N ARG A 179 -35.34 -23.70 39.09
CA ARG A 179 -34.10 -24.24 38.50
C ARG A 179 -34.31 -25.65 37.96
N TYR A 180 -34.29 -25.75 36.65
CA TYR A 180 -34.50 -27.02 35.93
C TYR A 180 -33.19 -27.53 35.33
N ILE A 181 -33.06 -28.86 35.23
CA ILE A 181 -32.05 -29.54 34.43
C ILE A 181 -32.74 -30.41 33.39
N GLU A 182 -32.27 -30.36 32.16
CA GLU A 182 -32.74 -31.25 31.11
C GLU A 182 -31.97 -32.56 31.14
N ILE A 183 -32.68 -33.67 31.05
CA ILE A 183 -32.11 -35.03 31.07
C ILE A 183 -32.52 -35.70 29.76
N ASN A 184 -31.54 -36.20 28.98
CA ASN A 184 -31.82 -36.83 27.68
C ASN A 184 -32.67 -38.09 27.86
N ILE A 185 -32.32 -38.94 28.82
CA ILE A 185 -33.05 -40.18 29.09
C ILE A 185 -33.49 -40.18 30.55
N LEU A 186 -34.79 -40.11 30.80
CA LEU A 186 -35.37 -40.27 32.14
C LEU A 186 -36.56 -41.23 32.11
N GLY A 187 -36.55 -42.24 32.97
CA GLY A 187 -37.68 -43.14 33.17
C GLY A 187 -37.71 -43.74 34.56
N GLU A 188 -38.90 -44.20 34.95
CA GLU A 188 -39.12 -44.94 36.19
C GLU A 188 -39.09 -46.44 35.87
N ALA A 189 -38.44 -47.21 36.71
CA ALA A 189 -38.28 -48.65 36.57
C ALA A 189 -38.44 -49.34 37.92
N ILE A 190 -38.66 -50.64 37.89
CA ILE A 190 -38.69 -51.49 39.08
C ILE A 190 -37.56 -52.52 39.00
N ARG A 191 -36.86 -52.71 40.12
CA ARG A 191 -35.83 -53.74 40.31
C ARG A 191 -36.13 -54.46 41.62
N ASP A 192 -36.30 -55.78 41.59
CA ASP A 192 -36.54 -56.59 42.80
C ASP A 192 -37.68 -56.08 43.72
N GLY A 193 -38.69 -55.43 43.14
CA GLY A 193 -39.82 -54.85 43.87
C GLY A 193 -39.63 -53.39 44.33
N GLU A 194 -38.46 -52.79 44.13
CA GLU A 194 -38.15 -51.40 44.49
C GLU A 194 -38.18 -50.47 43.26
N GLU A 195 -38.75 -49.29 43.44
CA GLU A 195 -38.78 -48.26 42.40
C GLU A 195 -37.44 -47.52 42.28
N VAL A 196 -36.88 -47.54 41.07
CA VAL A 196 -35.61 -46.88 40.73
C VAL A 196 -35.79 -45.98 39.50
N PHE A 197 -34.96 -44.96 39.39
CA PHE A 197 -34.94 -44.11 38.20
C PHE A 197 -33.79 -44.48 37.27
N VAL A 198 -34.06 -44.53 35.97
CA VAL A 198 -33.04 -44.60 34.93
C VAL A 198 -32.75 -43.18 34.46
N VAL A 199 -31.50 -42.74 34.57
CA VAL A 199 -31.04 -41.42 34.12
C VAL A 199 -29.89 -41.62 33.14
N GLY A 200 -30.00 -41.04 31.95
CA GLY A 200 -28.98 -41.17 30.93
C GLY A 200 -28.71 -39.93 30.11
N GLU A 201 -27.49 -39.91 29.56
CA GLU A 201 -27.00 -38.88 28.65
C GLU A 201 -26.57 -39.52 27.32
N CYS A 202 -27.00 -38.90 26.22
CA CYS A 202 -26.64 -39.32 24.86
C CYS A 202 -25.57 -38.40 24.31
N LYS A 203 -24.45 -38.97 23.84
CA LYS A 203 -23.39 -38.20 23.21
C LYS A 203 -22.90 -38.85 21.93
N SER A 204 -22.96 -38.12 20.81
CA SER A 204 -22.56 -38.69 19.52
C SER A 204 -21.11 -39.20 19.55
N GLN A 205 -20.20 -38.45 20.17
CA GLN A 205 -18.87 -38.91 20.53
C GLN A 205 -18.62 -38.58 21.99
N LEU A 206 -18.52 -39.61 22.84
CA LEU A 206 -18.32 -39.43 24.28
C LEU A 206 -16.86 -39.06 24.57
N ARG A 207 -16.65 -38.00 25.35
CA ARG A 207 -15.33 -37.57 25.84
C ARG A 207 -15.30 -37.57 27.37
N LYS A 208 -14.10 -37.63 27.97
CA LYS A 208 -13.92 -37.59 29.43
C LYS A 208 -14.67 -36.45 30.11
N ARG A 209 -14.60 -35.24 29.53
CA ARG A 209 -15.31 -34.05 30.05
C ARG A 209 -16.82 -34.20 30.08
N ASP A 210 -17.40 -34.99 29.17
CA ASP A 210 -18.84 -35.22 29.11
C ASP A 210 -19.25 -36.18 30.23
N VAL A 211 -18.44 -37.22 30.50
CA VAL A 211 -18.60 -38.12 31.65
C VAL A 211 -18.54 -37.37 32.98
N ASP A 212 -17.57 -36.46 33.12
CA ASP A 212 -17.42 -35.64 34.33
C ASP A 212 -18.63 -34.70 34.53
N ALA A 213 -19.14 -34.11 33.45
CA ALA A 213 -20.32 -33.27 33.48
C ALA A 213 -21.58 -34.08 33.87
N PHE A 214 -21.74 -35.27 33.30
CA PHE A 214 -22.83 -36.18 33.60
C PHE A 214 -22.84 -36.56 35.08
N LEU A 215 -21.70 -37.00 35.63
CA LEU A 215 -21.56 -37.35 37.04
C LEU A 215 -21.90 -36.18 37.99
N LYS A 216 -21.44 -34.98 37.64
CA LYS A 216 -21.76 -33.77 38.40
C LYS A 216 -23.26 -33.46 38.36
N GLY A 217 -23.93 -33.64 37.21
CA GLY A 217 -25.38 -33.54 37.08
C GLY A 217 -26.13 -34.62 37.87
N LEU A 218 -25.69 -35.87 37.76
CA LEU A 218 -26.27 -37.04 38.42
C LEU A 218 -26.35 -36.86 39.93
N SER A 219 -25.29 -36.34 40.56
CA SER A 219 -25.26 -36.07 42.00
C SER A 219 -26.35 -35.11 42.47
N ARG A 220 -26.77 -34.18 41.60
CA ARG A 220 -27.86 -33.23 41.88
C ARG A 220 -29.22 -33.85 41.61
N ILE A 221 -29.33 -34.63 40.54
CA ILE A 221 -30.55 -35.36 40.16
C ILE A 221 -30.92 -36.38 41.25
N GLN A 222 -29.95 -37.16 41.75
CA GLN A 222 -30.15 -38.12 42.84
C GLN A 222 -30.71 -37.45 44.10
N LYS A 223 -30.19 -36.27 44.48
CA LYS A 223 -30.71 -35.50 45.62
C LYS A 223 -32.13 -35.01 45.41
N ALA A 224 -32.50 -34.63 44.18
CA ALA A 224 -33.83 -34.15 43.85
C ALA A 224 -34.88 -35.26 43.75
N LEU A 225 -34.49 -36.44 43.22
CA LEU A 225 -35.40 -37.58 43.06
C LEU A 225 -35.62 -38.38 44.35
N GLY A 226 -34.66 -38.37 45.28
CA GLY A 226 -34.78 -39.04 46.58
C GLY A 226 -34.89 -40.57 46.52
N LYS A 227 -34.64 -41.17 45.35
CA LYS A 227 -34.64 -42.62 45.11
C LYS A 227 -33.33 -43.04 44.44
N GLU A 228 -33.10 -44.35 44.37
CA GLU A 228 -31.96 -44.88 43.64
C GLU A 228 -32.02 -44.49 42.16
N VAL A 229 -30.86 -44.15 41.61
CA VAL A 229 -30.70 -43.80 40.20
C VAL A 229 -29.69 -44.73 39.56
N VAL A 230 -30.08 -45.36 38.46
CA VAL A 230 -29.22 -46.16 37.58
C VAL A 230 -28.70 -45.25 36.46
N PRO A 231 -27.41 -44.89 36.46
CA PRO A 231 -26.83 -44.03 35.45
C PRO A 231 -26.44 -44.81 34.18
N ILE A 232 -26.80 -44.28 33.02
CA ILE A 232 -26.44 -44.85 31.73
C ILE A 232 -25.88 -43.80 30.77
N LEU A 233 -24.95 -44.21 29.92
CA LEU A 233 -24.43 -43.39 28.83
C LEU A 233 -24.66 -44.09 27.51
N VAL A 234 -25.04 -43.32 26.49
CA VAL A 234 -25.24 -43.84 25.13
C VAL A 234 -24.37 -43.05 24.14
N THR A 235 -23.61 -43.74 23.30
CA THR A 235 -22.72 -43.09 22.33
C THR A 235 -22.61 -43.81 20.98
N TYR A 236 -22.27 -43.10 19.89
CA TYR A 236 -21.84 -43.79 18.66
C TYR A 236 -20.42 -44.30 18.80
N GLN A 237 -19.53 -43.52 19.42
CA GLN A 237 -18.10 -43.85 19.53
C GLN A 237 -17.43 -43.15 20.72
N THR A 238 -16.41 -43.78 21.28
CA THR A 238 -15.54 -43.17 22.29
C THR A 238 -14.13 -43.78 22.23
N PRO A 239 -13.07 -43.04 22.58
CA PRO A 239 -11.73 -43.63 22.72
C PRO A 239 -11.68 -44.69 23.84
N PRO A 240 -10.84 -45.74 23.73
CA PRO A 240 -10.73 -46.80 24.76
C PRO A 240 -10.47 -46.27 26.17
N GLN A 241 -9.63 -45.24 26.29
CA GLN A 241 -9.31 -44.58 27.56
C GLN A 241 -10.53 -43.97 28.26
N VAL A 242 -11.52 -43.51 27.48
CA VAL A 242 -12.76 -42.94 28.03
C VAL A 242 -13.72 -44.08 28.40
N GLU A 243 -13.75 -45.17 27.63
CA GLU A 243 -14.53 -46.36 27.98
C GLU A 243 -14.07 -46.97 29.32
N GLU A 244 -12.75 -47.13 29.50
CA GLU A 244 -12.17 -47.57 30.78
C GLU A 244 -12.57 -46.63 31.92
N TYR A 245 -12.47 -45.31 31.69
CA TYR A 245 -12.88 -44.31 32.66
C TYR A 245 -14.36 -44.41 33.05
N VAL A 246 -15.26 -44.63 32.08
CA VAL A 246 -16.70 -44.83 32.35
C VAL A 246 -16.93 -46.08 33.20
N ARG A 247 -16.21 -47.17 32.91
CA ARG A 247 -16.27 -48.43 33.64
C ARG A 247 -15.78 -48.28 35.08
N GLU A 248 -14.66 -47.59 35.30
CA GLU A 248 -14.14 -47.26 36.63
C GLU A 248 -15.14 -46.47 37.48
N LYS A 249 -15.96 -45.63 36.84
CA LYS A 249 -17.01 -44.84 37.50
C LYS A 249 -18.31 -45.62 37.73
N GLY A 250 -18.36 -46.91 37.35
CA GLY A 250 -19.51 -47.78 37.56
C GLY A 250 -20.73 -47.40 36.72
N ILE A 251 -20.54 -46.68 35.61
CA ILE A 251 -21.63 -46.27 34.71
C ILE A 251 -21.71 -47.27 33.56
N LYS A 252 -22.91 -47.68 33.18
CA LYS A 252 -23.09 -48.51 31.99
C LYS A 252 -22.97 -47.66 30.73
N LEU A 253 -22.09 -48.07 29.83
CA LEU A 253 -22.00 -47.53 28.48
C LEU A 253 -22.71 -48.46 27.49
N TYR A 254 -23.60 -47.90 26.68
CA TYR A 254 -24.19 -48.56 25.52
C TYR A 254 -23.75 -47.86 24.24
N PHE A 255 -23.43 -48.65 23.23
CA PHE A 255 -23.11 -48.14 21.92
C PHE A 255 -24.32 -48.16 20.99
N SER A 256 -24.35 -47.23 20.06
CA SER A 256 -25.43 -47.11 19.07
C SER A 256 -25.70 -48.40 18.28
N TYR A 257 -24.69 -49.25 18.05
CA TYR A 257 -24.87 -50.51 17.30
C TYR A 257 -25.63 -51.58 18.11
N GLU A 258 -25.77 -51.40 19.43
CA GLU A 258 -26.59 -52.25 20.28
C GLU A 258 -28.09 -51.85 20.25
N LEU A 259 -28.39 -50.70 19.66
CA LEU A 259 -29.72 -50.12 19.58
C LEU A 259 -30.30 -50.30 18.17
N PRO A 260 -31.64 -50.49 18.05
CA PRO A 260 -32.28 -50.63 16.75
C PRO A 260 -32.11 -49.34 15.91
N LEU A 261 -32.20 -49.48 14.59
CA LEU A 261 -32.25 -48.36 13.64
C LEU A 261 -33.62 -47.67 13.67
#